data_AF-A0ABD2Y0N4-F1
#
_entry.id   AF-A0ABD2Y0N4-F1
#
_cell.length_a   1.000
_cell.length_b   1.000
_cell.length_c   1.000
_cell.angle_alpha   90.00
_cell.angle_beta   90.00
_cell.angle_gamma   90.00
#
_symmetry.space_group_name_H-M   'P 1'
#
loop_
_entity.id
_entity.type
_entity.pdbx_description
1 polymer ?
#
loop_
_entity_poly.entity_id
_entity_poly.type
_entity_poly.pdbx_seq_one_letter_code
_entity_poly.pdbx_strand_id
1 'polypeptide(L)'
;MQDNPKEPLLSSVREDETIPVLEESQEYFLRRSNISLASSFVADADDIPPINGARDFFREFTVECRKLWYLAGPAIFTSLCQYSLGAVTQTLAGHVGTLELAAVSMENSVIAGFSFGVMLGMGSALETLCGQAYGAGQMDMLGVYMQRSWIILIATALILMFMYIFAEPFLRLIGQTEEISKSAGTLAVWMIPQLFAYAVNFPIAKFLQAQSKIMVMAWISAVGLALHTFFSWLFMLKLGWGLVGAAVVLNVSWWLIVVAQLLYIFSGTCGRAWSGFSWKAFQNLWGFVRLSLASAIMMCLETWYFMALVLFAGYLKNAEVAVDALSICTNILGWAVMVAIGCNAAISVRISNELGAAHPRTAKFSVLVVVVSSFAIGVLLSVVLLVFRQQYPSLFSNSDEVKRLVYDLTPLLAFCIVLNNIQPALSGVAIGAGWQALVAYVNVVCYYLFGIPLGLLLGYKINMGVRGIWYGMVSGTVIQTIVLFWIVYRTNWNKEASVAAKRIQQWGGEPDAKEKDDVEK
;
A
#
# COMPACT_ATOMS: atom_id res chain seq x y z
N MET A 1 3.29 31.90 81.20
CA MET A 1 2.90 30.63 80.57
C MET A 1 1.67 30.93 79.73
N GLN A 2 1.83 30.96 78.39
CA GLN A 2 0.81 31.12 77.32
C GLN A 2 -0.07 32.39 77.38
N ASP A 3 -0.59 32.98 76.31
CA ASP A 3 -0.31 33.11 74.88
C ASP A 3 -1.15 34.35 74.45
N ASN A 4 -0.75 35.01 73.35
CA ASN A 4 -1.30 36.25 72.74
C ASN A 4 -2.81 36.15 72.33
N PRO A 5 -3.56 37.14 71.72
CA PRO A 5 -3.17 38.43 71.07
C PRO A 5 -4.18 39.63 71.18
N LYS A 6 -3.81 40.87 70.78
CA LYS A 6 -4.73 41.92 70.24
C LYS A 6 -4.00 43.01 69.41
N GLU A 7 -4.36 43.12 68.11
CA GLU A 7 -4.64 44.33 67.27
C GLU A 7 -3.64 45.53 67.14
N PRO A 8 -3.82 46.53 66.22
CA PRO A 8 -4.35 46.58 64.83
C PRO A 8 -3.61 47.56 63.85
N LEU A 9 -4.07 47.59 62.57
CA LEU A 9 -4.30 48.75 61.65
C LEU A 9 -3.18 49.61 60.99
N LEU A 10 -3.42 49.84 59.67
CA LEU A 10 -3.12 50.98 58.75
C LEU A 10 -1.94 50.90 57.76
N SER A 11 -2.24 50.80 56.45
CA SER A 11 -2.33 51.96 55.53
C SER A 11 -2.37 51.54 54.04
N SER A 12 -2.99 52.42 53.25
CA SER A 12 -3.27 52.41 51.81
C SER A 12 -2.05 52.35 50.88
N VAL A 13 -2.20 51.76 49.68
CA VAL A 13 -2.00 52.41 48.36
C VAL A 13 -2.46 51.43 47.25
N ARG A 14 -3.17 51.97 46.27
CA ARG A 14 -3.52 51.36 44.98
C ARG A 14 -2.68 52.12 43.94
N GLU A 15 -1.86 51.44 43.15
CA GLU A 15 -1.36 51.94 41.86
C GLU A 15 -0.70 50.80 41.06
N ASP A 16 -0.76 50.94 39.74
CA ASP A 16 -0.62 49.96 38.66
C ASP A 16 0.64 49.07 38.63
N GLU A 17 0.46 47.77 38.37
CA GLU A 17 1.48 46.92 37.77
C GLU A 17 1.01 46.42 36.39
N THR A 18 1.52 47.06 35.35
CA THR A 18 1.51 46.58 33.97
C THR A 18 2.41 45.35 33.81
N ILE A 19 1.81 44.22 33.44
CA ILE A 19 2.47 42.94 33.11
C ILE A 19 3.19 43.06 31.74
N PRO A 20 4.47 42.66 31.60
CA PRO A 20 5.12 42.63 30.29
C PRO A 20 4.71 41.36 29.51
N VAL A 21 3.86 41.51 28.49
CA VAL A 21 3.32 40.40 27.67
C VAL A 21 4.01 40.30 26.28
N LEU A 22 5.12 40.99 26.03
CA LEU A 22 5.63 41.15 24.66
C LEU A 22 6.93 40.41 24.29
N GLU A 23 7.66 39.78 25.20
CA GLU A 23 8.91 39.07 24.85
C GLU A 23 8.77 37.56 24.61
N GLU A 24 7.83 36.86 25.28
CA GLU A 24 7.62 35.40 25.07
C GLU A 24 7.08 35.05 23.67
N SER A 25 6.37 35.97 23.02
CA SER A 25 5.79 35.73 21.70
C SER A 25 6.85 35.66 20.59
N GLN A 26 8.00 36.32 20.76
CA GLN A 26 9.05 36.39 19.75
C GLN A 26 9.98 35.17 19.80
N GLU A 27 10.27 34.62 20.99
CA GLU A 27 11.01 33.36 21.13
C GLU A 27 10.24 32.16 20.56
N TYR A 28 8.91 32.14 20.67
CA TYR A 28 8.07 31.07 20.11
C TYR A 28 8.11 31.03 18.57
N PHE A 29 8.23 32.20 17.92
CA PHE A 29 8.33 32.28 16.46
C PHE A 29 9.72 31.91 15.92
N LEU A 30 10.79 32.16 16.68
CA LEU A 30 12.17 31.91 16.24
C LEU A 30 12.63 30.46 16.40
N ARG A 31 12.00 29.67 17.28
CA ARG A 31 12.32 28.23 17.47
C ARG A 31 11.82 27.32 16.34
N ARG A 32 11.01 27.83 15.40
CA ARG A 32 10.34 27.04 14.35
C ARG A 32 11.16 26.82 13.08
N SER A 33 12.38 27.36 12.99
CA SER A 33 13.15 27.38 11.73
C SER A 33 14.09 26.19 11.51
N ASN A 34 14.22 25.25 12.45
CA ASN A 34 15.06 24.05 12.29
C ASN A 34 14.40 22.75 12.82
N ILE A 35 13.10 22.58 12.58
CA ILE A 35 12.45 21.27 12.82
C ILE A 35 12.86 20.36 11.66
N SER A 36 13.71 19.36 11.94
CA SER A 36 13.99 18.31 10.96
C SER A 36 12.67 17.72 10.48
N LEU A 37 12.53 17.40 9.18
CA LEU A 37 11.26 16.86 8.67
C LEU A 37 10.84 15.58 9.42
N ALA A 38 11.81 14.83 9.98
CA ALA A 38 11.60 13.66 10.81
C ALA A 38 10.97 13.97 12.19
N SER A 39 11.25 15.15 12.78
CA SER A 39 10.64 15.60 14.05
C SER A 39 9.22 16.16 13.88
N SER A 40 8.61 16.07 12.69
CA SER A 40 7.25 16.57 12.42
C SER A 40 6.13 15.52 12.60
N PHE A 41 6.50 14.28 12.93
CA PHE A 41 5.59 13.15 13.20
C PHE A 41 5.46 12.83 14.70
N VAL A 42 5.79 13.79 15.57
CA VAL A 42 5.78 13.60 17.04
C VAL A 42 4.35 13.40 17.53
N ALA A 43 4.13 12.32 18.28
CA ALA A 43 2.84 11.95 18.89
C ALA A 43 2.29 13.03 19.86
N ASP A 44 3.16 13.90 20.40
CA ASP A 44 2.82 14.92 21.39
C ASP A 44 2.44 16.30 20.79
N ALA A 45 2.33 16.43 19.46
CA ALA A 45 1.92 17.69 18.83
C ALA A 45 0.39 17.79 18.75
N ASP A 46 -0.22 18.89 19.20
CA ASP A 46 -1.69 19.07 19.16
C ASP A 46 -2.30 18.88 17.75
N ASP A 47 -3.55 18.39 17.71
CA ASP A 47 -4.36 18.30 16.48
C ASP A 47 -4.49 19.67 15.80
N ILE A 48 -4.66 19.69 14.47
CA ILE A 48 -4.74 20.96 13.73
C ILE A 48 -5.90 21.85 14.23
N PRO A 49 -5.67 23.17 14.33
CA PRO A 49 -6.71 24.10 14.71
C PRO A 49 -7.81 24.17 13.64
N PRO A 50 -9.01 24.69 13.96
CA PRO A 50 -10.05 24.92 12.97
C PRO A 50 -9.54 25.82 11.84
N ILE A 51 -9.79 25.42 10.60
CA ILE A 51 -9.43 26.20 9.42
C ILE A 51 -10.48 27.29 9.21
N ASN A 52 -10.12 28.54 9.51
CA ASN A 52 -11.05 29.67 9.51
C ASN A 52 -10.97 30.54 8.25
N GLY A 53 -10.05 30.25 7.32
CA GLY A 53 -9.91 31.00 6.08
C GLY A 53 -8.92 30.41 5.09
N ALA A 54 -8.84 31.01 3.90
CA ALA A 54 -7.99 30.53 2.81
C ALA A 54 -6.50 30.50 3.19
N ARG A 55 -6.00 31.51 3.90
CA ARG A 55 -4.59 31.57 4.34
C ARG A 55 -4.23 30.39 5.23
N ASP A 56 -5.08 30.08 6.21
CA ASP A 56 -4.87 28.93 7.10
C ASP A 56 -4.97 27.62 6.31
N PHE A 57 -5.95 27.50 5.42
CA PHE A 57 -6.08 26.34 4.54
C PHE A 57 -4.80 26.07 3.74
N PHE A 58 -4.26 27.07 3.04
CA PHE A 58 -3.04 26.90 2.24
C PHE A 58 -1.81 26.59 3.10
N ARG A 59 -1.72 27.19 4.30
CA ARG A 59 -0.64 26.89 5.25
C ARG A 59 -0.69 25.43 5.69
N GLU A 60 -1.83 24.98 6.21
CA GLU A 60 -1.99 23.61 6.68
C GLU A 60 -1.89 22.60 5.53
N PHE A 61 -2.45 22.91 4.35
CA PHE A 61 -2.32 22.09 3.14
C PHE A 61 -0.85 21.90 2.77
N THR A 62 -0.05 22.96 2.79
CA THR A 62 1.38 22.88 2.47
C THR A 62 2.15 22.05 3.49
N VAL A 63 1.85 22.20 4.77
CA VAL A 63 2.49 21.43 5.86
C VAL A 63 2.16 19.95 5.71
N GLU A 64 0.87 19.61 5.58
CA GLU A 64 0.45 18.22 5.47
C GLU A 64 0.90 17.60 4.14
N CYS A 65 0.93 18.35 3.05
CA CYS A 65 1.48 17.90 1.77
C CYS A 65 2.97 17.53 1.89
N ARG A 66 3.78 18.31 2.61
CA ARG A 66 5.19 17.97 2.87
C ARG A 66 5.34 16.69 3.68
N LYS A 67 4.53 16.51 4.74
CA LYS A 67 4.52 15.27 5.54
C LYS A 67 4.10 14.06 4.72
N LEU A 68 3.05 14.21 3.92
CA LEU A 68 2.57 13.16 3.03
C LEU A 68 3.63 12.76 2.00
N TRP A 69 4.28 13.72 1.34
CA TRP A 69 5.30 13.44 0.32
C TRP A 69 6.60 12.89 0.88
N TYR A 70 6.95 13.21 2.13
CA TYR A 70 8.04 12.55 2.83
C TYR A 70 7.83 11.04 2.97
N LEU A 71 6.57 10.60 3.03
CA LEU A 71 6.19 9.20 3.02
C LEU A 71 5.99 8.68 1.59
N ALA A 72 5.21 9.39 0.77
CA ALA A 72 4.80 8.93 -0.55
C ALA A 72 5.96 8.80 -1.54
N GLY A 73 6.87 9.78 -1.61
CA GLY A 73 7.99 9.74 -2.56
C GLY A 73 8.85 8.49 -2.39
N PRO A 74 9.37 8.22 -1.17
CA PRO A 74 10.15 7.01 -0.91
C PRO A 74 9.32 5.72 -1.01
N ALA A 75 8.03 5.74 -0.68
CA ALA A 75 7.13 4.60 -0.87
C ALA A 75 7.00 4.23 -2.35
N ILE A 76 6.69 5.22 -3.20
CA ILE A 76 6.57 5.07 -4.66
C ILE A 76 7.87 4.50 -5.22
N PHE A 77 9.00 5.09 -4.85
CA PHE A 77 10.30 4.65 -5.32
C PHE A 77 10.61 3.21 -4.86
N THR A 78 10.31 2.86 -3.61
CA THR A 78 10.44 1.48 -3.10
C THR A 78 9.60 0.50 -3.92
N SER A 79 8.33 0.83 -4.17
CA SER A 79 7.42 0.00 -4.97
C SER A 79 7.92 -0.17 -6.41
N LEU A 80 8.40 0.90 -7.05
CA LEU A 80 8.98 0.85 -8.40
C LEU A 80 10.24 -0.01 -8.46
N CYS A 81 11.16 0.13 -7.49
CA CYS A 81 12.36 -0.69 -7.44
C CYS A 81 12.04 -2.17 -7.26
N GLN A 82 11.13 -2.51 -6.34
CA GLN A 82 10.74 -3.89 -6.08
C GLN A 82 9.99 -4.51 -7.26
N TYR A 83 9.09 -3.75 -7.90
CA TYR A 83 8.41 -4.19 -9.13
C TYR A 83 9.40 -4.44 -10.28
N SER A 84 10.44 -3.59 -10.37
CA SER A 84 11.46 -3.69 -11.41
C SER A 84 12.34 -4.93 -11.28
N LEU A 85 12.43 -5.58 -10.12
CA LEU A 85 13.14 -6.87 -10.00
C LEU A 85 12.50 -7.93 -10.92
N GLY A 86 11.17 -8.05 -10.89
CA GLY A 86 10.44 -8.96 -11.77
C GLY A 86 10.54 -8.55 -13.23
N ALA A 87 10.39 -7.24 -13.52
CA ALA A 87 10.44 -6.72 -14.89
C ALA A 87 11.81 -6.92 -15.55
N VAL A 88 12.91 -6.70 -14.82
CA VAL A 88 14.27 -6.95 -15.30
C VAL A 88 14.50 -8.43 -15.56
N THR A 89 14.08 -9.30 -14.64
CA THR A 89 14.16 -10.76 -14.81
C THR A 89 13.42 -11.21 -16.07
N GLN A 90 12.19 -10.72 -16.26
CA GLN A 90 11.39 -11.02 -17.45
C GLN A 90 12.02 -10.50 -18.74
N THR A 91 12.56 -9.28 -18.72
CA THR A 91 13.24 -8.67 -19.88
C THR A 91 14.46 -9.49 -20.29
N LEU A 92 15.28 -9.92 -19.33
CA LEU A 92 16.47 -10.73 -19.61
C LEU A 92 16.10 -12.16 -20.02
N ALA A 93 15.02 -12.74 -19.49
CA ALA A 93 14.51 -14.03 -19.95
C ALA A 93 14.12 -14.01 -21.44
N GLY A 94 13.57 -12.88 -21.93
CA GLY A 94 13.33 -12.65 -23.37
C GLY A 94 14.57 -12.72 -24.25
N HIS A 95 15.76 -12.45 -23.69
CA HIS A 95 17.02 -12.60 -24.41
C HIS A 95 17.61 -14.02 -24.31
N VAL A 96 17.15 -14.83 -23.35
CA VAL A 96 17.50 -16.25 -23.25
C VAL A 96 16.71 -17.05 -24.29
N GLY A 97 15.40 -16.81 -24.38
CA GLY A 97 14.53 -17.44 -25.35
C GLY A 97 13.05 -17.14 -25.14
N THR A 98 12.24 -17.49 -26.14
CA THR A 98 10.79 -17.22 -26.14
C THR A 98 10.05 -18.09 -25.13
N LEU A 99 10.48 -19.35 -24.95
CA LEU A 99 9.91 -20.26 -23.95
C LEU A 99 10.24 -19.79 -22.53
N GLU A 100 11.46 -19.32 -22.29
CA GLU A 100 11.91 -18.81 -21.00
C GLU A 100 11.18 -17.53 -20.61
N LEU A 101 10.97 -16.62 -21.56
CA LEU A 101 10.14 -15.44 -21.36
C LEU A 101 8.71 -15.81 -20.96
N ALA A 102 8.10 -16.75 -21.69
CA ALA A 102 6.75 -17.22 -21.39
C ALA A 102 6.69 -17.87 -20.00
N ALA A 103 7.68 -18.70 -19.65
CA ALA A 103 7.76 -19.35 -18.35
C ALA A 103 7.87 -18.35 -17.19
N VAL A 104 8.79 -17.37 -17.30
CA VAL A 104 8.95 -16.30 -16.30
C VAL A 104 7.70 -15.43 -16.20
N SER A 105 7.07 -15.11 -17.34
CA SER A 105 5.85 -14.31 -17.35
C SER A 105 4.70 -15.03 -16.64
N MET A 106 4.51 -16.33 -16.91
CA MET A 106 3.45 -17.14 -16.27
C MET A 106 3.71 -17.32 -14.78
N GLU A 107 4.94 -17.62 -14.39
CA GLU A 107 5.31 -17.75 -12.99
C GLU A 107 5.12 -16.42 -12.24
N ASN A 108 5.71 -15.31 -12.73
CA ASN A 108 5.62 -14.01 -12.05
C ASN A 108 4.19 -13.45 -12.00
N SER A 109 3.43 -13.56 -13.08
CA SER A 109 2.12 -12.89 -13.18
C SER A 109 0.98 -13.71 -12.58
N VAL A 110 1.05 -15.05 -12.68
CA VAL A 110 -0.02 -15.94 -12.23
C VAL A 110 0.29 -16.49 -10.85
N ILE A 111 1.40 -17.21 -10.71
CA ILE A 111 1.73 -17.94 -9.47
C ILE A 111 2.25 -16.97 -8.39
N ALA A 112 3.33 -16.25 -8.67
CA ALA A 112 3.90 -15.29 -7.74
C ALA A 112 3.00 -14.07 -7.58
N GLY A 113 2.36 -13.59 -8.65
CA GLY A 113 1.45 -12.45 -8.63
C GLY A 113 0.25 -12.67 -7.71
N PHE A 114 -0.38 -13.84 -7.77
CA PHE A 114 -1.46 -14.21 -6.84
C PHE A 114 -0.97 -14.19 -5.38
N SER A 115 0.20 -14.80 -5.14
CA SER A 115 0.76 -14.90 -3.80
C SER A 115 1.17 -13.54 -3.24
N PHE A 116 1.77 -12.70 -4.08
CA PHE A 116 2.15 -11.33 -3.75
C PHE A 116 0.92 -10.52 -3.34
N GLY A 117 -0.18 -10.60 -4.10
CA GLY A 117 -1.43 -9.89 -3.77
C GLY A 117 -2.01 -10.31 -2.42
N VAL A 118 -2.06 -11.62 -2.14
CA VAL A 118 -2.51 -12.15 -0.84
C VAL A 118 -1.60 -11.68 0.29
N MET A 119 -0.28 -11.79 0.12
CA MET A 119 0.71 -11.44 1.15
C MET A 119 0.75 -9.95 1.46
N LEU A 120 0.76 -9.10 0.42
CA LEU A 120 0.71 -7.64 0.57
C LEU A 120 -0.60 -7.23 1.26
N GLY A 121 -1.72 -7.83 0.88
CA GLY A 121 -3.02 -7.54 1.47
C GLY A 121 -3.15 -8.03 2.92
N MET A 122 -2.63 -9.21 3.27
CA MET A 122 -2.60 -9.67 4.67
C MET A 122 -1.66 -8.83 5.54
N GLY A 123 -0.52 -8.40 4.98
CA GLY A 123 0.46 -7.56 5.65
C GLY A 123 -0.03 -6.13 5.90
N SER A 124 -0.92 -5.58 5.06
CA SER A 124 -1.42 -4.21 5.21
C SER A 124 -2.24 -3.98 6.48
N ALA A 125 -2.76 -5.02 7.12
CA ALA A 125 -3.37 -4.91 8.46
C ALA A 125 -2.42 -4.30 9.51
N LEU A 126 -1.10 -4.46 9.33
CA LEU A 126 -0.11 -3.83 10.19
C LEU A 126 -0.03 -2.31 10.01
N GLU A 127 -0.44 -1.75 8.88
CA GLU A 127 -0.49 -0.29 8.73
C GLU A 127 -1.48 0.31 9.72
N THR A 128 -2.63 -0.34 9.93
CA THR A 128 -3.58 0.03 10.98
C THR A 128 -2.98 -0.15 12.36
N LEU A 129 -2.49 -1.36 12.67
CA LEU A 129 -2.12 -1.71 14.04
C LEU A 129 -0.80 -1.05 14.49
N CYS A 130 0.26 -1.15 13.70
CA CYS A 130 1.53 -0.49 14.01
C CYS A 130 1.40 1.03 13.95
N GLY A 131 0.64 1.57 12.98
CA GLY A 131 0.49 3.02 12.87
C GLY A 131 -0.33 3.62 14.00
N GLN A 132 -1.46 3.01 14.38
CA GLN A 132 -2.24 3.46 15.53
C GLN A 132 -1.46 3.33 16.84
N ALA A 133 -0.74 2.22 17.04
CA ALA A 133 0.13 2.08 18.21
C ALA A 133 1.29 3.09 18.22
N TYR A 134 1.88 3.40 17.07
CA TYR A 134 2.92 4.42 16.94
C TYR A 134 2.38 5.80 17.31
N GLY A 135 1.21 6.17 16.77
CA GLY A 135 0.52 7.42 17.10
C GLY A 135 0.19 7.55 18.58
N ALA A 136 -0.20 6.45 19.24
CA ALA A 136 -0.50 6.43 20.67
C ALA A 136 0.74 6.29 21.57
N GLY A 137 1.96 6.33 21.01
CA GLY A 137 3.21 6.18 21.77
C GLY A 137 3.48 4.76 22.30
N GLN A 138 2.70 3.75 21.91
CA GLN A 138 2.87 2.35 22.32
C GLN A 138 3.95 1.64 21.48
N MET A 139 5.17 2.17 21.53
CA MET A 139 6.28 1.74 20.69
C MET A 139 6.59 0.25 20.81
N ASP A 140 6.58 -0.31 22.03
CA ASP A 140 6.97 -1.71 22.27
C ASP A 140 6.04 -2.73 21.56
N MET A 141 4.80 -2.33 21.23
CA MET A 141 3.83 -3.20 20.57
C MET A 141 4.07 -3.34 19.07
N LEU A 142 4.78 -2.41 18.42
CA LEU A 142 5.06 -2.49 16.98
C LEU A 142 5.81 -3.77 16.62
N GLY A 143 6.86 -4.09 17.38
CA GLY A 143 7.65 -5.32 17.19
C GLY A 143 6.84 -6.58 17.44
N VAL A 144 5.94 -6.57 18.43
CA VAL A 144 5.02 -7.68 18.72
C VAL A 144 4.04 -7.90 17.57
N TYR A 145 3.45 -6.84 17.01
CA TYR A 145 2.55 -6.95 15.87
C TYR A 145 3.28 -7.47 14.63
N MET A 146 4.50 -6.99 14.37
CA MET A 146 5.33 -7.51 13.27
C MET A 146 5.57 -9.01 13.41
N GLN A 147 5.96 -9.47 14.60
CA GLN A 147 6.16 -10.91 14.88
C GLN A 147 4.88 -11.72 14.72
N ARG A 148 3.75 -11.21 15.22
CA ARG A 148 2.44 -11.83 15.05
C ARG A 148 2.08 -11.99 13.58
N SER A 149 2.33 -10.95 12.79
CA SER A 149 2.12 -10.97 11.34
C SER A 149 3.05 -11.96 10.64
N TRP A 150 4.33 -12.06 11.03
CA TRP A 150 5.22 -13.10 10.50
C TRP A 150 4.66 -14.50 10.72
N ILE A 151 4.19 -14.82 11.93
CA ILE A 151 3.60 -16.15 12.23
C ILE A 151 2.45 -16.44 11.24
N ILE A 152 1.56 -15.46 11.05
CA ILE A 152 0.38 -15.61 10.20
C ILE A 152 0.78 -15.71 8.72
N LEU A 153 1.63 -14.82 8.23
CA LEU A 153 2.03 -14.81 6.81
C LEU A 153 2.92 -16.00 6.46
N ILE A 154 3.75 -16.51 7.38
CA ILE A 154 4.51 -17.76 7.16
C ILE A 154 3.55 -18.96 7.09
N ALA A 155 2.53 -19.01 7.96
CA ALA A 155 1.50 -20.04 7.87
C ALA A 155 0.72 -19.95 6.54
N THR A 156 0.36 -18.74 6.10
CA THR A 156 -0.24 -18.51 4.79
C THR A 156 0.70 -18.93 3.65
N ALA A 157 2.00 -18.67 3.77
CA ALA A 157 2.99 -19.04 2.75
C ALA A 157 3.08 -20.57 2.61
N LEU A 158 3.01 -21.31 3.72
CA LEU A 158 2.94 -22.77 3.68
C LEU A 158 1.70 -23.28 2.91
N ILE A 159 0.56 -22.61 3.03
CA ILE A 159 -0.66 -22.95 2.28
C ILE A 159 -0.49 -22.58 0.80
N LEU A 160 0.03 -21.38 0.50
CA LEU A 160 0.23 -20.93 -0.88
C LEU A 160 1.33 -21.72 -1.61
N MET A 161 2.29 -22.29 -0.88
CA MET A 161 3.37 -23.11 -1.44
C MET A 161 2.84 -24.29 -2.27
N PHE A 162 1.68 -24.85 -1.92
CA PHE A 162 1.05 -25.90 -2.73
C PHE A 162 0.75 -25.44 -4.16
N MET A 163 0.39 -24.17 -4.36
CA MET A 163 0.18 -23.61 -5.70
C MET A 163 1.48 -23.58 -6.53
N TYR A 164 2.64 -23.39 -5.91
CA TYR A 164 3.93 -23.44 -6.59
C TYR A 164 4.32 -24.88 -6.93
N ILE A 165 4.13 -25.81 -5.98
CA ILE A 165 4.42 -27.24 -6.18
C ILE A 165 3.55 -27.82 -7.31
N PHE A 166 2.28 -27.40 -7.38
CA PHE A 166 1.33 -27.85 -8.41
C PHE A 166 1.13 -26.82 -9.53
N ALA A 167 2.10 -25.92 -9.75
CA ALA A 167 1.97 -24.88 -10.77
C ALA A 167 1.82 -25.46 -12.18
N GLU A 168 2.59 -26.50 -12.55
CA GLU A 168 2.47 -27.14 -13.86
C GLU A 168 1.06 -27.66 -14.18
N PRO A 169 0.45 -28.55 -13.37
CA PRO A 169 -0.91 -29.02 -13.65
C PRO A 169 -1.95 -27.90 -13.56
N PHE A 170 -1.75 -26.90 -12.70
CA PHE A 170 -2.62 -25.72 -12.63
C PHE A 170 -2.58 -24.90 -13.92
N LEU A 171 -1.37 -24.64 -14.45
CA LEU A 171 -1.19 -23.88 -15.69
C LEU A 171 -1.79 -24.63 -16.89
N ARG A 172 -1.64 -25.96 -16.96
CA ARG A 172 -2.32 -26.79 -17.97
C ARG A 172 -3.84 -26.69 -17.85
N LEU A 173 -4.37 -26.72 -16.62
CA LEU A 173 -5.81 -26.63 -16.37
C LEU A 173 -6.41 -25.31 -16.88
N ILE A 174 -5.69 -24.19 -16.74
CA ILE A 174 -6.12 -22.89 -17.27
C ILE A 174 -5.80 -22.70 -18.76
N GLY A 175 -5.34 -23.76 -19.45
CA GLY A 175 -5.17 -23.80 -20.90
C GLY A 175 -3.79 -23.44 -21.44
N GLN A 176 -2.75 -23.39 -20.61
CA GLN A 176 -1.37 -23.19 -21.10
C GLN A 176 -0.84 -24.43 -21.83
N THR A 177 0.09 -24.23 -22.76
CA THR A 177 0.72 -25.34 -23.49
C THR A 177 1.56 -26.21 -22.55
N GLU A 178 1.80 -27.46 -22.97
CA GLU A 178 2.61 -28.42 -22.23
C GLU A 178 4.00 -27.86 -21.86
N GLU A 179 4.69 -27.28 -22.85
CA GLU A 179 6.06 -26.76 -22.70
C GLU A 179 6.12 -25.57 -21.75
N ILE A 180 5.20 -24.60 -21.90
CA ILE A 180 5.13 -23.42 -21.01
C ILE A 180 4.79 -23.87 -19.60
N SER A 181 3.80 -24.74 -19.44
CA SER A 181 3.35 -25.22 -18.13
C SER A 181 4.45 -25.96 -17.39
N LYS A 182 5.21 -26.82 -18.08
CA LYS A 182 6.35 -27.55 -17.50
C LYS A 182 7.49 -26.62 -17.09
N SER A 183 7.84 -25.68 -17.97
CA SER A 183 8.94 -24.73 -17.72
C SER A 183 8.59 -23.75 -16.57
N ALA A 184 7.39 -23.16 -16.61
CA ALA A 184 6.88 -22.29 -15.55
C ALA A 184 6.67 -23.04 -14.23
N GLY A 185 6.21 -24.30 -14.28
CA GLY A 185 6.05 -25.12 -13.07
C GLY A 185 7.37 -25.46 -12.40
N THR A 186 8.39 -25.78 -13.20
CA THR A 186 9.76 -25.99 -12.69
C THR A 186 10.30 -24.71 -12.04
N LEU A 187 10.13 -23.56 -12.73
CA LEU A 187 10.52 -22.26 -12.20
C LEU A 187 9.77 -21.92 -10.91
N ALA A 188 8.47 -22.17 -10.83
CA ALA A 188 7.66 -21.92 -9.64
C ALA A 188 8.22 -22.68 -8.43
N VAL A 189 8.58 -23.97 -8.58
CA VAL A 189 9.21 -24.72 -7.49
C VAL A 189 10.52 -24.06 -7.04
N TRP A 190 11.34 -23.56 -7.96
CA TRP A 190 12.57 -22.82 -7.61
C TRP A 190 12.29 -21.46 -6.95
N MET A 191 11.12 -20.88 -7.15
CA MET A 191 10.70 -19.57 -6.61
C MET A 191 10.01 -19.67 -5.24
N ILE A 192 9.86 -20.87 -4.65
CA ILE A 192 9.34 -21.04 -3.29
C ILE A 192 10.08 -20.16 -2.25
N PRO A 193 11.42 -19.98 -2.26
CA PRO A 193 12.08 -19.11 -1.29
C PRO A 193 11.60 -17.65 -1.37
N GLN A 194 11.21 -17.15 -2.55
CA GLN A 194 10.67 -15.80 -2.75
C GLN A 194 9.33 -15.65 -2.02
N LEU A 195 8.47 -16.67 -2.07
CA LEU A 195 7.19 -16.66 -1.34
C LEU A 195 7.39 -16.42 0.16
N PHE A 196 8.40 -17.06 0.76
CA PHE A 196 8.73 -16.85 2.16
C PHE A 196 9.41 -15.49 2.40
N ALA A 197 10.20 -14.99 1.45
CA ALA A 197 10.71 -13.63 1.52
C ALA A 197 9.57 -12.59 1.54
N TYR A 198 8.50 -12.77 0.77
CA TYR A 198 7.30 -11.93 0.84
C TYR A 198 6.65 -11.95 2.22
N ALA A 199 6.46 -13.16 2.78
CA ALA A 199 5.86 -13.34 4.10
C ALA A 199 6.62 -12.60 5.21
N VAL A 200 7.93 -12.46 5.08
CA VAL A 200 8.80 -11.74 6.03
C VAL A 200 8.90 -10.25 5.70
N ASN A 201 9.03 -9.89 4.42
CA ASN A 201 9.24 -8.53 3.94
C ASN A 201 8.04 -7.61 4.20
N PHE A 202 6.80 -8.07 3.93
CA PHE A 202 5.64 -7.18 4.08
C PHE A 202 5.43 -6.70 5.52
N PRO A 203 5.54 -7.57 6.56
CA PRO A 203 5.46 -7.11 7.94
C PRO A 203 6.59 -6.15 8.32
N ILE A 204 7.82 -6.42 7.88
CA ILE A 204 8.95 -5.52 8.10
C ILE A 204 8.70 -4.16 7.46
N ALA A 205 8.22 -4.15 6.23
CA ALA A 205 7.91 -2.93 5.53
C ALA A 205 6.88 -2.11 6.30
N LYS A 206 5.78 -2.71 6.78
CA LYS A 206 4.76 -1.98 7.53
C LYS A 206 5.26 -1.50 8.90
N PHE A 207 6.11 -2.28 9.56
CA PHE A 207 6.80 -1.86 10.78
C PHE A 207 7.66 -0.60 10.57
N LEU A 208 8.46 -0.56 9.50
CA LEU A 208 9.30 0.61 9.18
C LEU A 208 8.47 1.81 8.67
N GLN A 209 7.42 1.54 7.88
CA GLN A 209 6.51 2.56 7.34
C GLN A 209 5.77 3.31 8.45
N ALA A 210 5.20 2.60 9.43
CA ALA A 210 4.49 3.19 10.56
C ALA A 210 5.33 4.23 11.32
N GLN A 211 6.64 4.00 11.39
CA GLN A 211 7.61 4.86 12.08
C GLN A 211 8.21 5.96 11.17
N SER A 212 7.69 6.13 9.95
CA SER A 212 8.25 7.04 8.94
C SER A 212 9.72 6.76 8.57
N LYS A 213 10.21 5.53 8.78
CA LYS A 213 11.59 5.09 8.43
C LYS A 213 11.70 4.62 6.97
N ILE A 214 10.88 5.20 6.09
CA ILE A 214 10.67 4.69 4.73
C ILE A 214 11.85 4.90 3.78
N MET A 215 12.67 5.93 4.03
CA MET A 215 13.90 6.19 3.26
C MET A 215 14.89 5.03 3.30
N VAL A 216 14.92 4.27 4.41
CA VAL A 216 15.81 3.10 4.54
C VAL A 216 15.40 2.01 3.57
N MET A 217 14.09 1.75 3.45
CA MET A 217 13.59 0.77 2.49
C MET A 217 13.83 1.22 1.05
N ALA A 218 13.73 2.52 0.77
CA ALA A 218 14.02 3.09 -0.55
C ALA A 218 15.47 2.82 -0.95
N TRP A 219 16.44 3.11 -0.08
CA TRP A 219 17.85 2.85 -0.35
C TRP A 219 18.17 1.36 -0.48
N ILE A 220 17.65 0.53 0.42
CA ILE A 220 17.81 -0.93 0.34
C ILE A 220 17.25 -1.47 -0.99
N SER A 221 16.08 -0.99 -1.42
CA SER A 221 15.47 -1.44 -2.68
C SER A 221 16.25 -0.94 -3.90
N ALA A 222 16.81 0.27 -3.87
CA ALA A 222 17.66 0.78 -4.96
C ALA A 222 18.93 -0.07 -5.12
N VAL A 223 19.64 -0.33 -4.02
CA VAL A 223 20.84 -1.17 -4.02
C VAL A 223 20.48 -2.59 -4.44
N GLY A 224 19.38 -3.13 -3.92
CA GLY A 224 18.84 -4.42 -4.31
C GLY A 224 18.58 -4.52 -5.81
N LEU A 225 17.94 -3.51 -6.41
CA LEU A 225 17.70 -3.45 -7.86
C LEU A 225 19.01 -3.38 -8.66
N ALA A 226 19.96 -2.53 -8.25
CA ALA A 226 21.24 -2.41 -8.95
C ALA A 226 22.01 -3.74 -8.97
N LEU A 227 22.12 -4.40 -7.81
CA LEU A 227 22.74 -5.72 -7.68
C LEU A 227 21.97 -6.77 -8.49
N HIS A 228 20.64 -6.77 -8.39
CA HIS A 228 19.78 -7.67 -9.14
C HIS A 228 20.02 -7.54 -10.65
N THR A 229 19.99 -6.33 -11.21
CA THR A 229 20.22 -6.10 -12.64
C THR A 229 21.59 -6.62 -13.10
N PHE A 230 22.65 -6.31 -12.34
CA PHE A 230 23.99 -6.78 -12.65
C PHE A 230 24.10 -8.31 -12.61
N PHE A 231 23.63 -8.94 -11.54
CA PHE A 231 23.73 -10.39 -11.38
C PHE A 231 22.79 -11.14 -12.33
N SER A 232 21.60 -10.62 -12.63
CA SER A 232 20.70 -11.24 -13.60
C SER A 232 21.35 -11.26 -14.99
N TRP A 233 21.96 -10.16 -15.43
CA TRP A 233 22.74 -10.15 -16.68
C TRP A 233 23.90 -11.16 -16.65
N LEU A 234 24.67 -11.18 -15.54
CA LEU A 234 25.82 -12.06 -15.41
C LEU A 234 25.43 -13.54 -15.44
N PHE A 235 24.50 -13.96 -14.59
CA PHE A 235 24.14 -15.37 -14.44
C PHE A 235 23.24 -15.87 -15.57
N MET A 236 22.22 -15.10 -15.97
CA MET A 236 21.30 -15.55 -17.02
C MET A 236 21.97 -15.56 -18.39
N LEU A 237 22.65 -14.47 -18.75
CA LEU A 237 23.16 -14.27 -20.12
C LEU A 237 24.64 -14.62 -20.23
N LYS A 238 25.50 -14.02 -19.40
CA LYS A 238 26.95 -14.13 -19.60
C LYS A 238 27.51 -15.51 -19.22
N LEU A 239 27.00 -16.11 -18.15
CA LEU A 239 27.35 -17.47 -17.71
C LEU A 239 26.42 -18.55 -18.29
N GLY A 240 25.33 -18.15 -18.95
CA GLY A 240 24.41 -19.06 -19.63
C GLY A 240 23.56 -19.93 -18.71
N TRP A 241 23.27 -19.50 -17.48
CA TRP A 241 22.43 -20.28 -16.55
C TRP A 241 20.93 -20.19 -16.87
N GLY A 242 20.53 -19.31 -17.80
CA GLY A 242 19.13 -19.19 -18.25
C GLY A 242 18.15 -19.01 -17.09
N LEU A 243 17.08 -19.83 -17.06
CA LEU A 243 16.05 -19.79 -16.02
C LEU A 243 16.56 -20.11 -14.61
N VAL A 244 17.59 -20.96 -14.48
CA VAL A 244 18.22 -21.22 -13.17
C VAL A 244 18.84 -19.94 -12.63
N GLY A 245 19.53 -19.20 -13.51
CA GLY A 245 20.08 -17.88 -13.18
C GLY A 245 18.99 -16.89 -12.75
N ALA A 246 17.86 -16.88 -13.46
CA ALA A 246 16.71 -16.05 -13.11
C ALA A 246 16.19 -16.34 -11.70
N ALA A 247 15.94 -17.62 -11.40
CA ALA A 247 15.42 -18.05 -10.10
C ALA A 247 16.39 -17.73 -8.96
N VAL A 248 17.68 -18.07 -9.12
CA VAL A 248 18.70 -17.84 -8.09
C VAL A 248 18.83 -16.36 -7.78
N VAL A 249 19.02 -15.51 -8.80
CA VAL A 249 19.26 -14.08 -8.58
C VAL A 249 18.02 -13.40 -8.00
N LEU A 250 16.82 -13.72 -8.49
CA LEU A 250 15.59 -13.11 -7.99
C LEU A 250 15.29 -13.50 -6.53
N ASN A 251 15.44 -14.78 -6.17
CA ASN A 251 15.33 -15.23 -4.78
C ASN A 251 16.34 -14.52 -3.86
N VAL A 252 17.62 -14.49 -4.27
CA VAL A 252 18.69 -13.82 -3.50
C VAL A 252 18.39 -12.34 -3.33
N SER A 253 17.84 -11.68 -4.34
CA SER A 253 17.52 -10.24 -4.28
C SER A 253 16.44 -9.95 -3.24
N TRP A 254 15.38 -10.75 -3.20
CA TRP A 254 14.33 -10.61 -2.19
C TRP A 254 14.82 -10.89 -0.77
N TRP A 255 15.63 -11.94 -0.59
CA TRP A 255 16.22 -12.24 0.71
C TRP A 255 17.26 -11.21 1.15
N LEU A 256 18.02 -10.62 0.22
CA LEU A 256 18.93 -9.51 0.51
C LEU A 256 18.16 -8.31 1.05
N ILE A 257 17.02 -7.96 0.45
CA ILE A 257 16.15 -6.89 0.95
C ILE A 257 15.67 -7.21 2.38
N VAL A 258 15.17 -8.43 2.61
CA VAL A 258 14.72 -8.88 3.94
C VAL A 258 15.84 -8.78 4.97
N VAL A 259 17.01 -9.36 4.67
CA VAL A 259 18.16 -9.39 5.58
C VAL A 259 18.65 -7.97 5.88
N ALA A 260 18.77 -7.11 4.86
CA ALA A 260 19.20 -5.72 5.05
C ALA A 260 18.23 -4.94 5.95
N GLN A 261 16.92 -5.12 5.78
CA GLN A 261 15.94 -4.48 6.66
C GLN A 261 15.97 -5.04 8.08
N LEU A 262 16.14 -6.37 8.26
CA LEU A 262 16.29 -6.98 9.58
C LEU A 262 17.55 -6.50 10.30
N LEU A 263 18.68 -6.40 9.60
CA LEU A 263 19.92 -5.83 10.15
C LEU A 263 19.71 -4.40 10.62
N TYR A 264 19.00 -3.58 9.83
CA TYR A 264 18.64 -2.23 10.25
C TYR A 264 17.77 -2.22 11.51
N ILE A 265 16.76 -3.09 11.62
CA ILE A 265 15.90 -3.20 12.80
C ILE A 265 16.70 -3.66 14.03
N PHE A 266 17.53 -4.69 13.88
CA PHE A 266 18.31 -5.31 14.97
C PHE A 266 19.52 -4.49 15.40
N SER A 267 19.95 -3.50 14.59
CA SER A 267 21.02 -2.56 14.96
C SER A 267 20.69 -1.66 16.15
N GLY A 268 19.43 -1.66 16.61
CA GLY A 268 18.95 -0.76 17.67
C GLY A 268 18.44 0.58 17.17
N THR A 269 18.55 0.87 15.86
CA THR A 269 18.12 2.16 15.26
C THR A 269 16.61 2.41 15.40
N CYS A 270 15.81 1.36 15.60
CA CYS A 270 14.36 1.44 15.84
C CYS A 270 14.00 1.64 17.33
N GLY A 271 14.98 1.66 18.24
CA GLY A 271 14.78 1.85 19.68
C GLY A 271 13.72 0.90 20.25
N ARG A 272 12.81 1.46 21.05
CA ARG A 272 11.70 0.72 21.70
C ARG A 272 10.76 0.01 20.74
N ALA A 273 10.69 0.40 19.46
CA ALA A 273 9.84 -0.29 18.50
C ALA A 273 10.22 -1.76 18.33
N TRP A 274 11.50 -2.10 18.53
CA TRP A 274 11.98 -3.47 18.54
C TRP A 274 12.64 -3.80 19.89
N SER A 275 11.89 -4.47 20.76
CA SER A 275 12.35 -4.94 22.08
C SER A 275 12.82 -6.41 22.07
N GLY A 276 12.96 -7.01 20.89
CA GLY A 276 13.30 -8.43 20.72
C GLY A 276 12.09 -9.33 20.55
N PHE A 277 12.33 -10.65 20.51
CA PHE A 277 11.27 -11.65 20.37
C PHE A 277 10.40 -11.72 21.62
N SER A 278 9.09 -11.87 21.43
CA SER A 278 8.12 -11.87 22.52
C SER A 278 7.04 -12.93 22.34
N TRP A 279 6.73 -13.65 23.42
CA TRP A 279 5.61 -14.59 23.45
C TRP A 279 4.24 -13.92 23.24
N LYS A 280 4.14 -12.60 23.42
CA LYS A 280 2.93 -11.81 23.09
C LYS A 280 2.55 -11.92 21.60
N ALA A 281 3.49 -12.28 20.73
CA ALA A 281 3.22 -12.52 19.32
C ALA A 281 2.19 -13.64 19.08
N PHE A 282 2.10 -14.62 19.99
CA PHE A 282 1.18 -15.76 19.88
C PHE A 282 -0.21 -15.50 20.48
N GLN A 283 -0.44 -14.34 21.08
CA GLN A 283 -1.74 -13.97 21.64
C GLN A 283 -2.67 -13.39 20.56
N ASN A 284 -3.98 -13.63 20.68
CA ASN A 284 -5.03 -13.07 19.82
C ASN A 284 -4.80 -13.30 18.30
N LEU A 285 -4.17 -14.42 17.92
CA LEU A 285 -3.87 -14.74 16.52
C LEU A 285 -5.13 -14.77 15.65
N TRP A 286 -6.22 -15.36 16.12
CA TRP A 286 -7.46 -15.48 15.33
C TRP A 286 -8.05 -14.13 14.94
N GLY A 287 -8.10 -13.17 15.88
CA GLY A 287 -8.56 -11.82 15.56
C GLY A 287 -7.68 -11.16 14.49
N PHE A 288 -6.36 -11.39 14.55
CA PHE A 288 -5.42 -10.79 13.63
C PHE A 288 -5.55 -11.43 12.25
N VAL A 289 -5.72 -12.76 12.18
CA VAL A 289 -6.05 -13.49 10.95
C VAL A 289 -7.30 -12.91 10.30
N ARG A 290 -8.37 -12.64 11.07
CA ARG A 290 -9.60 -12.04 10.53
C ARG A 290 -9.36 -10.67 9.91
N LEU A 291 -8.57 -9.81 10.56
CA LEU A 291 -8.23 -8.47 10.05
C LEU A 291 -7.33 -8.54 8.81
N SER A 292 -6.29 -9.38 8.84
CA SER A 292 -5.40 -9.64 7.71
C SER A 292 -6.16 -10.22 6.53
N LEU A 293 -7.07 -11.17 6.75
CA LEU A 293 -7.85 -11.78 5.68
C LEU A 293 -8.82 -10.78 5.04
N ALA A 294 -9.47 -9.91 5.83
CA ALA A 294 -10.32 -8.85 5.28
C ALA A 294 -9.51 -7.88 4.38
N SER A 295 -8.30 -7.54 4.81
CA SER A 295 -7.38 -6.69 4.05
C SER A 295 -6.89 -7.37 2.76
N ALA A 296 -6.60 -8.67 2.83
CA ALA A 296 -6.24 -9.49 1.68
C ALA A 296 -7.38 -9.59 0.66
N ILE A 297 -8.60 -9.89 1.12
CA ILE A 297 -9.78 -9.96 0.26
C ILE A 297 -10.01 -8.62 -0.43
N MET A 298 -10.00 -7.51 0.31
CA MET A 298 -10.19 -6.17 -0.23
C MET A 298 -9.24 -5.89 -1.41
N MET A 299 -7.95 -6.18 -1.22
CA MET A 299 -6.90 -5.85 -2.18
C MET A 299 -6.82 -6.86 -3.35
N CYS A 300 -7.12 -8.14 -3.10
CA CYS A 300 -7.25 -9.15 -4.15
C CYS A 300 -8.44 -8.84 -5.06
N LEU A 301 -9.58 -8.43 -4.51
CA LEU A 301 -10.75 -8.01 -5.30
C LEU A 301 -10.41 -6.82 -6.22
N GLU A 302 -9.59 -5.88 -5.77
CA GLU A 302 -9.13 -4.76 -6.61
C GLU A 302 -8.20 -5.23 -7.74
N THR A 303 -7.24 -6.09 -7.41
CA THR A 303 -6.22 -6.56 -8.36
C THR A 303 -6.82 -7.50 -9.41
N TRP A 304 -7.59 -8.50 -8.98
CA TRP A 304 -8.18 -9.50 -9.86
C TRP A 304 -9.30 -8.94 -10.73
N TYR A 305 -9.91 -7.83 -10.30
CA TYR A 305 -10.87 -7.14 -11.13
C TYR A 305 -10.27 -6.79 -12.49
N PHE A 306 -9.09 -6.17 -12.53
CA PHE A 306 -8.42 -5.84 -13.80
C PHE A 306 -7.93 -7.06 -14.58
N MET A 307 -7.60 -8.17 -13.91
CA MET A 307 -7.27 -9.43 -14.61
C MET A 307 -8.49 -9.99 -15.37
N ALA A 308 -9.70 -9.79 -14.84
CA ALA A 308 -10.93 -10.21 -15.51
C ALA A 308 -11.13 -9.48 -16.85
N LEU A 309 -10.62 -8.24 -17.01
CA LEU A 309 -10.69 -7.49 -18.27
C LEU A 309 -10.04 -8.26 -19.42
N VAL A 310 -8.80 -8.71 -19.20
CA VAL A 310 -8.01 -9.43 -20.19
C VAL A 310 -8.61 -10.80 -20.45
N LEU A 311 -9.02 -11.51 -19.39
CA LEU A 311 -9.69 -12.80 -19.49
C LEU A 311 -10.94 -12.72 -20.38
N PHE A 312 -11.84 -11.77 -20.11
CA PHE A 312 -13.05 -11.64 -20.89
C PHE A 312 -12.78 -11.14 -22.30
N ALA A 313 -11.73 -10.35 -22.55
CA ALA A 313 -11.38 -10.01 -23.93
C ALA A 313 -10.92 -11.23 -24.75
N GLY A 314 -10.31 -12.23 -24.10
CA GLY A 314 -9.88 -13.48 -24.74
C GLY A 314 -11.01 -14.33 -25.33
N TYR A 315 -12.27 -14.08 -24.97
CA TYR A 315 -13.43 -14.77 -25.54
C TYR A 315 -14.16 -13.96 -26.62
N LEU A 316 -13.62 -12.81 -27.05
CA LEU A 316 -14.15 -12.04 -28.18
C LEU A 316 -13.79 -12.69 -29.53
N LYS A 317 -14.55 -12.39 -30.59
CA LYS A 317 -14.30 -12.94 -31.94
C LYS A 317 -12.91 -12.61 -32.49
N ASN A 318 -12.37 -11.42 -32.17
CA ASN A 318 -11.01 -11.00 -32.53
C ASN A 318 -10.11 -11.03 -31.28
N ALA A 319 -10.10 -12.17 -30.57
CA ALA A 319 -9.45 -12.32 -29.28
C ALA A 319 -7.97 -11.91 -29.29
N GLU A 320 -7.20 -12.29 -30.31
CA GLU A 320 -5.76 -12.00 -30.40
C GLU A 320 -5.48 -10.49 -30.37
N VAL A 321 -6.04 -9.73 -31.31
CA VAL A 321 -5.87 -8.26 -31.37
C VAL A 321 -6.39 -7.57 -30.11
N ALA A 322 -7.52 -8.05 -29.56
CA ALA A 322 -8.13 -7.52 -28.36
C ALA A 322 -7.25 -7.72 -27.11
N VAL A 323 -6.75 -8.93 -26.91
CA VAL A 323 -5.90 -9.32 -25.79
C VAL A 323 -4.55 -8.62 -25.87
N ASP A 324 -3.94 -8.54 -27.05
CA ASP A 324 -2.67 -7.82 -27.26
C ASP A 324 -2.81 -6.33 -26.91
N ALA A 325 -3.83 -5.67 -27.45
CA ALA A 325 -4.06 -4.25 -27.20
C ALA A 325 -4.33 -3.97 -25.72
N LEU A 326 -5.12 -4.83 -25.06
CA LEU A 326 -5.38 -4.72 -23.63
C LEU A 326 -4.13 -4.99 -22.80
N SER A 327 -3.31 -5.96 -23.17
CA SER A 327 -2.07 -6.28 -22.45
C SER A 327 -1.09 -5.10 -22.46
N ILE A 328 -0.98 -4.40 -23.60
CA ILE A 328 -0.22 -3.14 -23.70
C ILE A 328 -0.79 -2.09 -22.75
N CYS A 329 -2.12 -1.91 -22.77
CA CYS A 329 -2.78 -0.92 -21.94
C CYS A 329 -2.69 -1.21 -20.44
N THR A 330 -2.90 -2.47 -20.04
CA THR A 330 -2.83 -2.90 -18.64
C THR A 330 -1.39 -2.92 -18.13
N ASN A 331 -0.40 -3.11 -19.00
CA ASN A 331 1.00 -2.92 -18.65
C ASN A 331 1.30 -1.46 -18.24
N ILE A 332 0.88 -0.49 -19.05
CA ILE A 332 0.99 0.94 -18.72
C ILE A 332 0.23 1.27 -17.43
N LEU A 333 -0.97 0.71 -17.28
CA LEU A 333 -1.75 0.88 -16.05
C LEU A 333 -1.02 0.29 -14.84
N GLY A 334 -0.36 -0.86 -14.97
CA GLY A 334 0.43 -1.49 -13.92
C GLY A 334 1.54 -0.58 -13.37
N TRP A 335 2.24 0.14 -14.25
CA TRP A 335 3.24 1.14 -13.83
C TRP A 335 2.60 2.31 -13.08
N ALA A 336 1.45 2.82 -13.55
CA ALA A 336 0.70 3.87 -12.85
C ALA A 336 0.20 3.38 -11.48
N VAL A 337 -0.21 2.11 -11.36
CA VAL A 337 -0.64 1.49 -10.10
C VAL A 337 0.51 1.43 -9.09
N MET A 338 1.77 1.25 -9.49
CA MET A 338 2.90 1.29 -8.55
C MET A 338 3.03 2.66 -7.86
N VAL A 339 2.75 3.75 -8.60
CA VAL A 339 2.70 5.10 -8.04
C VAL A 339 1.53 5.25 -7.06
N ALA A 340 0.37 4.69 -7.41
CA ALA A 340 -0.80 4.70 -6.56
C ALA A 340 -0.62 3.87 -5.27
N ILE A 341 0.09 2.73 -5.33
CA ILE A 341 0.44 1.91 -4.17
C ILE A 341 1.35 2.67 -3.20
N GLY A 342 2.31 3.44 -3.72
CA GLY A 342 3.14 4.30 -2.87
C GLY A 342 2.33 5.39 -2.15
N CYS A 343 1.35 5.99 -2.83
CA CYS A 343 0.42 6.94 -2.20
C CYS A 343 -0.49 6.25 -1.16
N ASN A 344 -0.99 5.05 -1.48
CA ASN A 344 -1.78 4.21 -0.57
C ASN A 344 -1.03 3.95 0.74
N ALA A 345 0.24 3.51 0.68
CA ALA A 345 1.05 3.26 1.86
C ALA A 345 1.27 4.55 2.69
N ALA A 346 1.53 5.67 2.04
CA ALA A 346 1.78 6.95 2.71
C ALA A 346 0.56 7.48 3.47
N ILE A 347 -0.62 7.49 2.83
CA ILE A 347 -1.83 7.95 3.51
C ILE A 347 -2.27 6.96 4.59
N SER A 348 -2.11 5.65 4.37
CA SER A 348 -2.43 4.64 5.37
C SER A 348 -1.66 4.90 6.67
N VAL A 349 -0.35 5.16 6.57
CA VAL A 349 0.50 5.56 7.71
C VAL A 349 0.06 6.88 8.33
N ARG A 350 -0.20 7.93 7.54
CA ARG A 350 -0.66 9.22 8.13
C ARG A 350 -1.95 9.04 8.90
N ILE A 351 -2.95 8.41 8.31
CA ILE A 351 -4.27 8.23 8.93
C ILE A 351 -4.17 7.37 10.19
N SER A 352 -3.46 6.24 10.15
CA SER A 352 -3.33 5.38 11.32
C SER A 352 -2.57 6.06 12.45
N ASN A 353 -1.47 6.78 12.15
CA ASN A 353 -0.72 7.53 13.15
C ASN A 353 -1.56 8.64 13.79
N GLU A 354 -2.24 9.47 12.99
CA GLU A 354 -3.05 10.59 13.52
C GLU A 354 -4.29 10.09 14.28
N LEU A 355 -4.92 9.00 13.86
CA LEU A 355 -6.00 8.39 14.66
C LEU A 355 -5.49 7.79 15.97
N GLY A 356 -4.30 7.20 15.96
CA GLY A 356 -3.63 6.69 17.16
C GLY A 356 -3.26 7.80 18.16
N ALA A 357 -2.81 8.95 17.66
CA ALA A 357 -2.50 10.14 18.44
C ALA A 357 -3.74 10.93 18.89
N ALA A 358 -4.95 10.46 18.55
CA ALA A 358 -6.21 11.16 18.80
C ALA A 358 -6.31 12.55 18.13
N HIS A 359 -5.81 12.66 16.89
CA HIS A 359 -5.87 13.86 16.02
C HIS A 359 -6.86 13.70 14.86
N PRO A 360 -8.17 13.67 15.13
CA PRO A 360 -9.19 13.38 14.12
C PRO A 360 -9.29 14.46 13.03
N ARG A 361 -8.96 15.72 13.31
CA ARG A 361 -9.01 16.79 12.29
C ARG A 361 -7.85 16.64 11.31
N THR A 362 -6.65 16.36 11.82
CA THR A 362 -5.48 16.10 10.99
C THR A 362 -5.72 14.88 10.11
N ALA A 363 -6.21 13.77 10.69
CA ALA A 363 -6.58 12.58 9.90
C ALA A 363 -7.56 12.93 8.76
N LYS A 364 -8.65 13.63 9.05
CA LYS A 364 -9.61 14.08 8.02
C LYS A 364 -8.95 14.94 6.94
N PHE A 365 -8.07 15.87 7.34
CA PHE A 365 -7.42 16.79 6.43
C PHE A 365 -6.37 16.09 5.55
N SER A 366 -5.64 15.11 6.08
CA SER A 366 -4.72 14.26 5.30
C SER A 366 -5.43 13.55 4.14
N VAL A 367 -6.70 13.15 4.32
CA VAL A 367 -7.48 12.54 3.22
C VAL A 367 -7.66 13.50 2.05
N LEU A 368 -7.99 14.77 2.33
CA LEU A 368 -8.12 15.80 1.29
C LEU A 368 -6.79 15.98 0.54
N VAL A 369 -5.70 16.08 1.29
CA VAL A 369 -4.36 16.33 0.72
C VAL A 369 -3.91 15.17 -0.17
N VAL A 370 -4.13 13.91 0.23
CA VAL A 370 -3.79 12.78 -0.64
C VAL A 370 -4.68 12.71 -1.86
N VAL A 371 -5.99 12.97 -1.75
CA VAL A 371 -6.89 12.90 -2.89
C VAL A 371 -6.50 13.93 -3.94
N VAL A 372 -6.19 15.17 -3.52
CA VAL A 372 -5.71 16.22 -4.44
C VAL A 372 -4.37 15.83 -5.06
N SER A 373 -3.43 15.28 -4.27
CA SER A 373 -2.12 14.86 -4.77
C SER A 373 -2.25 13.70 -5.78
N SER A 374 -3.00 12.66 -5.45
CA SER A 374 -3.29 11.52 -6.32
C SER A 374 -3.99 11.94 -7.60
N PHE A 375 -4.97 12.84 -7.52
CA PHE A 375 -5.63 13.39 -8.70
C PHE A 375 -4.65 14.14 -9.60
N ALA A 376 -3.81 15.01 -9.03
CA ALA A 376 -2.81 15.76 -9.79
C ALA A 376 -1.77 14.85 -10.47
N ILE A 377 -1.28 13.82 -9.77
CA ILE A 377 -0.37 12.81 -10.34
C ILE A 377 -1.07 12.04 -11.46
N GLY A 378 -2.30 11.58 -11.22
CA GLY A 378 -3.09 10.87 -12.23
C GLY A 378 -3.28 11.70 -13.48
N VAL A 379 -3.69 12.97 -13.34
CA VAL A 379 -3.84 13.90 -14.47
C VAL A 379 -2.51 14.09 -15.20
N LEU A 380 -1.40 14.28 -14.49
CA LEU A 380 -0.08 14.42 -15.10
C LEU A 380 0.27 13.19 -15.96
N LEU A 381 0.15 11.99 -15.40
CA LEU A 381 0.42 10.74 -16.12
C LEU A 381 -0.50 10.56 -17.34
N SER A 382 -1.78 10.89 -17.19
CA SER A 382 -2.76 10.84 -18.27
C SER A 382 -2.48 11.83 -19.39
N VAL A 383 -2.05 13.06 -19.06
CA VAL A 383 -1.64 14.07 -20.05
C VAL A 383 -0.43 13.59 -20.82
N VAL A 384 0.60 13.07 -20.14
CA VAL A 384 1.79 12.51 -20.79
C VAL A 384 1.39 11.40 -21.77
N LEU A 385 0.54 10.46 -21.33
CA LEU A 385 0.07 9.36 -22.18
C LEU A 385 -0.71 9.87 -23.40
N LEU A 386 -1.57 10.87 -23.24
CA LEU A 386 -2.35 11.45 -24.34
C LEU A 386 -1.47 12.21 -25.34
N VAL A 387 -0.44 12.91 -24.88
CA VAL A 387 0.54 13.60 -25.74
C VAL A 387 1.29 12.60 -26.61
N PHE A 388 1.70 11.46 -26.03
CA PHE A 388 2.45 10.41 -26.74
C PHE A 388 1.57 9.32 -27.38
N ARG A 389 0.26 9.55 -27.46
CA ARG A 389 -0.75 8.57 -27.90
C ARG A 389 -0.48 7.95 -29.26
N GLN A 390 0.13 8.70 -30.17
CA GLN A 390 0.44 8.22 -31.53
C GLN A 390 1.73 7.38 -31.58
N GLN A 391 2.67 7.61 -30.66
CA GLN A 391 4.03 7.08 -30.73
C GLN A 391 4.20 5.82 -29.87
N TYR A 392 3.59 5.76 -28.69
CA TYR A 392 3.84 4.64 -27.78
C TYR A 392 3.34 3.28 -28.31
N PRO A 393 2.21 3.15 -29.05
CA PRO A 393 1.73 1.82 -29.48
C PRO A 393 2.75 1.08 -30.35
N SER A 394 3.52 1.80 -31.19
CA SER A 394 4.59 1.22 -32.00
C SER A 394 5.79 0.72 -31.22
N LEU A 395 5.94 1.10 -29.94
CA LEU A 395 6.99 0.56 -29.08
C LEU A 395 6.69 -0.86 -28.61
N PHE A 396 5.42 -1.29 -28.67
CA PHE A 396 4.97 -2.56 -28.11
C PHE A 396 4.56 -3.59 -29.17
N SER A 397 4.07 -3.17 -30.34
CA SER A 397 3.61 -4.10 -31.37
C SER A 397 3.93 -3.59 -32.77
N ASN A 398 4.22 -4.53 -33.68
CA ASN A 398 4.37 -4.26 -35.11
C ASN A 398 3.04 -4.38 -35.87
N SER A 399 2.00 -4.98 -35.29
CA SER A 399 0.69 -5.13 -35.93
C SER A 399 -0.06 -3.79 -35.97
N ASP A 400 -0.44 -3.36 -37.17
CA ASP A 400 -1.18 -2.10 -37.35
C ASP A 400 -2.59 -2.16 -36.76
N GLU A 401 -3.21 -3.34 -36.72
CA GLU A 401 -4.51 -3.53 -36.08
C GLU A 401 -4.43 -3.33 -34.56
N VAL A 402 -3.40 -3.91 -33.92
CA VAL A 402 -3.13 -3.73 -32.49
C VAL A 402 -2.81 -2.27 -32.20
N LYS A 403 -1.91 -1.63 -32.97
CA LYS A 403 -1.55 -0.22 -32.79
C LYS A 403 -2.78 0.70 -32.87
N ARG A 404 -3.64 0.50 -33.87
CA ARG A 404 -4.89 1.27 -34.04
C ARG A 404 -5.85 1.06 -32.87
N LEU A 405 -6.01 -0.18 -32.41
CA LEU A 405 -6.88 -0.46 -31.27
C LEU A 405 -6.34 0.15 -29.97
N VAL A 406 -5.03 0.05 -29.71
CA VAL A 406 -4.39 0.70 -28.55
C VAL A 406 -4.56 2.22 -28.64
N TYR A 407 -4.29 2.83 -29.80
CA TYR A 407 -4.52 4.24 -30.04
C TYR A 407 -5.95 4.62 -29.67
N ASP A 408 -6.94 3.87 -30.14
CA ASP A 408 -8.35 4.11 -29.84
C ASP A 408 -8.72 3.96 -28.35
N LEU A 409 -8.04 3.06 -27.64
CA LEU A 409 -8.26 2.81 -26.21
C LEU A 409 -7.52 3.80 -25.31
N THR A 410 -6.50 4.50 -25.80
CA THR A 410 -5.69 5.44 -24.99
C THR A 410 -6.51 6.49 -24.21
N PRO A 411 -7.57 7.11 -24.76
CA PRO A 411 -8.37 8.06 -23.98
C PRO A 411 -9.06 7.41 -22.78
N LEU A 412 -9.55 6.17 -22.94
CA LEU A 412 -10.13 5.41 -21.85
C LEU A 412 -9.06 5.02 -20.82
N LEU A 413 -7.90 4.57 -21.29
CA LEU A 413 -6.74 4.29 -20.43
C LEU A 413 -6.31 5.53 -19.62
N ALA A 414 -6.24 6.69 -20.25
CA ALA A 414 -5.91 7.95 -19.60
C ALA A 414 -6.94 8.29 -18.50
N PHE A 415 -8.23 8.10 -18.76
CA PHE A 415 -9.25 8.25 -17.72
C PHE A 415 -9.09 7.22 -16.59
N CYS A 416 -8.79 5.95 -16.92
CA CYS A 416 -8.50 4.91 -15.94
C CYS A 416 -7.32 5.28 -15.05
N ILE A 417 -6.24 5.84 -15.59
CA ILE A 417 -5.05 6.22 -14.81
C ILE A 417 -5.42 7.27 -13.74
N VAL A 418 -6.27 8.25 -14.05
CA VAL A 418 -6.72 9.23 -13.05
C VAL A 418 -7.49 8.54 -11.93
N LEU A 419 -8.48 7.72 -12.28
CA LEU A 419 -9.29 7.00 -11.28
C LEU A 419 -8.46 6.04 -10.44
N ASN A 420 -7.56 5.28 -11.07
CA ASN A 420 -6.70 4.30 -10.40
C ASN A 420 -5.54 4.95 -9.63
N ASN A 421 -5.35 6.26 -9.69
CA ASN A 421 -4.49 6.97 -8.74
C ASN A 421 -5.26 7.42 -7.48
N ILE A 422 -6.53 7.78 -7.62
CA ILE A 422 -7.39 8.20 -6.51
C ILE A 422 -7.86 6.99 -5.68
N GLN A 423 -8.34 5.93 -6.35
CA GLN A 423 -8.95 4.80 -5.68
C GLN A 423 -8.00 4.10 -4.68
N PRO A 424 -6.75 3.77 -5.02
CA PRO A 424 -5.82 3.18 -4.06
C PRO A 424 -5.51 4.10 -2.89
N ALA A 425 -5.49 5.43 -3.08
CA ALA A 425 -5.35 6.36 -1.96
C ALA A 425 -6.52 6.27 -0.99
N LEU A 426 -7.77 6.18 -1.49
CA LEU A 426 -8.95 5.96 -0.64
C LEU A 426 -8.92 4.58 0.06
N SER A 427 -8.47 3.53 -0.63
CA SER A 427 -8.23 2.22 0.02
C SER A 427 -7.16 2.33 1.12
N GLY A 428 -6.15 3.18 0.95
CA GLY A 428 -5.14 3.47 1.98
C GLY A 428 -5.74 4.16 3.21
N VAL A 429 -6.65 5.11 3.00
CA VAL A 429 -7.43 5.72 4.10
C VAL A 429 -8.23 4.66 4.86
N ALA A 430 -8.90 3.76 4.13
CA ALA A 430 -9.66 2.68 4.73
C ALA A 430 -8.78 1.71 5.52
N ILE A 431 -7.59 1.38 5.04
CA ILE A 431 -6.63 0.57 5.79
C ILE A 431 -6.17 1.32 7.05
N GLY A 432 -5.75 2.57 6.94
CA GLY A 432 -5.29 3.37 8.09
C GLY A 432 -6.36 3.53 9.19
N ALA A 433 -7.63 3.66 8.80
CA ALA A 433 -8.77 3.72 9.73
C ALA A 433 -9.21 2.34 10.27
N GLY A 434 -8.95 1.27 9.52
CA GLY A 434 -9.35 -0.10 9.86
C GLY A 434 -10.74 -0.48 9.32
N TRP A 435 -11.10 0.01 8.13
CA TRP A 435 -12.37 -0.25 7.43
C TRP A 435 -12.26 -1.32 6.34
N GLN A 436 -11.23 -2.17 6.36
CA GLN A 436 -10.92 -3.07 5.24
C GLN A 436 -12.08 -4.01 4.89
N ALA A 437 -12.79 -4.52 5.89
CA ALA A 437 -13.95 -5.38 5.67
C ALA A 437 -15.11 -4.63 4.97
N LEU A 438 -15.38 -3.38 5.36
CA LEU A 438 -16.41 -2.56 4.73
C LEU A 438 -16.08 -2.32 3.25
N VAL A 439 -14.82 -1.95 2.96
CA VAL A 439 -14.38 -1.70 1.58
C VAL A 439 -14.36 -3.00 0.76
N ALA A 440 -14.03 -4.15 1.35
CA ALA A 440 -14.16 -5.44 0.67
C ALA A 440 -15.61 -5.69 0.19
N TYR A 441 -16.62 -5.43 1.02
CA TYR A 441 -18.03 -5.55 0.59
C TYR A 441 -18.38 -4.57 -0.53
N VAL A 442 -17.91 -3.32 -0.43
CA VAL A 442 -18.10 -2.32 -1.49
C VAL A 442 -17.47 -2.80 -2.81
N ASN A 443 -16.26 -3.36 -2.76
CA ASN A 443 -15.56 -3.89 -3.94
C ASN A 443 -16.34 -5.05 -4.56
N VAL A 444 -16.86 -6.01 -3.78
CA VAL A 444 -17.71 -7.10 -4.30
C VAL A 444 -18.90 -6.54 -5.08
N VAL A 445 -19.63 -5.58 -4.50
CA VAL A 445 -20.83 -5.02 -5.13
C VAL A 445 -20.48 -4.23 -6.39
N CYS A 446 -19.54 -3.30 -6.30
CA CYS A 446 -19.25 -2.38 -7.40
C CYS A 446 -18.53 -3.10 -8.56
N TYR A 447 -17.58 -3.99 -8.26
CA TYR A 447 -16.78 -4.64 -9.28
C TYR A 447 -17.45 -5.88 -9.83
N TYR A 448 -17.90 -6.79 -8.97
CA TYR A 448 -18.32 -8.12 -9.38
C TYR A 448 -19.82 -8.24 -9.61
N LEU A 449 -20.65 -7.53 -8.83
CA LEU A 449 -22.11 -7.56 -9.03
C LEU A 449 -22.59 -6.51 -10.04
N PHE A 450 -21.83 -5.44 -10.26
CA PHE A 450 -22.18 -4.39 -11.21
C PHE A 450 -21.24 -4.32 -12.41
N GLY A 451 -19.95 -4.03 -12.18
CA GLY A 451 -19.05 -3.69 -13.28
C GLY A 451 -18.74 -4.85 -14.25
N ILE A 452 -18.51 -6.07 -13.74
CA ILE A 452 -18.34 -7.25 -14.61
C ILE A 452 -19.61 -7.52 -15.42
N PRO A 453 -20.81 -7.70 -14.82
CA PRO A 453 -22.03 -7.93 -15.59
C PRO A 453 -22.31 -6.85 -16.64
N LEU A 454 -22.11 -5.58 -16.29
CA LEU A 454 -22.27 -4.49 -17.25
C LEU A 454 -21.24 -4.57 -18.37
N GLY A 455 -19.97 -4.86 -18.06
CA GLY A 455 -18.92 -5.04 -19.07
C GLY A 455 -19.22 -6.17 -20.04
N LEU A 456 -19.68 -7.32 -19.52
CA LEU A 456 -20.08 -8.45 -20.34
C LEU A 456 -21.30 -8.11 -21.22
N LEU A 457 -22.30 -7.41 -20.66
CA LEU A 457 -23.46 -6.96 -21.41
C LEU A 457 -23.06 -6.04 -22.58
N LEU A 458 -22.27 -5.01 -22.31
CA LEU A 458 -21.82 -4.04 -23.32
C LEU A 458 -20.90 -4.69 -24.36
N GLY A 459 -19.97 -5.53 -23.91
CA GLY A 459 -18.97 -6.18 -24.75
C GLY A 459 -19.58 -7.20 -25.72
N TYR A 460 -20.42 -8.11 -25.20
CA TYR A 460 -20.94 -9.25 -25.95
C TYR A 460 -22.32 -9.01 -26.55
N LYS A 461 -23.27 -8.51 -25.75
CA LYS A 461 -24.67 -8.39 -26.21
C LYS A 461 -24.87 -7.15 -27.07
N ILE A 462 -24.25 -6.03 -26.70
CA ILE A 462 -24.31 -4.76 -27.45
C ILE A 462 -23.20 -4.71 -28.53
N ASN A 463 -22.35 -5.73 -28.63
CA ASN A 463 -21.27 -5.84 -29.62
C ASN A 463 -20.28 -4.66 -29.60
N MET A 464 -20.04 -4.04 -28.44
CA MET A 464 -19.01 -2.99 -28.30
C MET A 464 -17.60 -3.57 -28.13
N GLY A 465 -17.46 -4.90 -28.10
CA GLY A 465 -16.18 -5.60 -27.99
C GLY A 465 -15.40 -5.17 -26.74
N VAL A 466 -14.09 -5.00 -26.90
CA VAL A 466 -13.18 -4.60 -25.80
C VAL A 466 -13.61 -3.30 -25.13
N ARG A 467 -14.05 -2.30 -25.92
CA ARG A 467 -14.48 -1.01 -25.37
C ARG A 467 -15.67 -1.18 -24.43
N GLY A 468 -16.62 -2.04 -24.79
CA GLY A 468 -17.79 -2.35 -23.96
C GLY A 468 -17.41 -2.98 -22.62
N ILE A 469 -16.55 -4.01 -22.66
CA ILE A 469 -16.06 -4.67 -21.44
C ILE A 469 -15.37 -3.65 -20.54
N TRP A 470 -14.48 -2.84 -21.11
CA TRP A 470 -13.71 -1.88 -20.36
C TRP A 470 -14.57 -0.74 -19.79
N TYR A 471 -15.56 -0.23 -20.53
CA TYR A 471 -16.51 0.76 -19.99
C TYR A 471 -17.27 0.23 -18.78
N GLY A 472 -17.78 -1.00 -18.85
CA GLY A 472 -18.48 -1.62 -17.71
C GLY A 472 -17.56 -1.75 -16.51
N MET A 473 -16.30 -2.15 -16.72
CA MET A 473 -15.37 -2.28 -15.61
C MET A 473 -14.96 -0.93 -15.00
N VAL A 474 -14.71 0.08 -15.82
CA VAL A 474 -14.42 1.44 -15.35
C VAL A 474 -15.59 2.02 -14.57
N SER A 475 -16.82 1.76 -15.00
CA SER A 475 -18.00 2.21 -14.26
C SER A 475 -18.08 1.60 -12.86
N GLY A 476 -17.64 0.35 -12.67
CA GLY A 476 -17.50 -0.27 -11.35
C GLY A 476 -16.49 0.49 -10.47
N THR A 477 -15.33 0.86 -11.02
CA THR A 477 -14.33 1.70 -10.34
C THR A 477 -14.87 3.09 -9.98
N VAL A 478 -15.63 3.72 -10.87
CA VAL A 478 -16.25 5.03 -10.62
C VAL A 478 -17.25 4.95 -9.46
N ILE A 479 -18.16 3.97 -9.49
CA ILE A 479 -19.16 3.80 -8.43
C ILE A 479 -18.48 3.52 -7.09
N GLN A 480 -17.49 2.63 -7.07
CA GLN A 480 -16.70 2.34 -5.87
C GLN A 480 -16.05 3.61 -5.31
N THR A 481 -15.43 4.41 -6.18
CA THR A 481 -14.76 5.65 -5.79
C THR A 481 -15.76 6.63 -5.17
N ILE A 482 -16.94 6.80 -5.78
CA ILE A 482 -18.03 7.65 -5.26
C ILE A 482 -18.50 7.15 -3.88
N VAL A 483 -18.68 5.84 -3.72
CA VAL A 483 -19.10 5.23 -2.45
C VAL A 483 -18.04 5.46 -1.36
N LEU A 484 -16.76 5.27 -1.67
CA LEU A 484 -15.67 5.52 -0.71
C LEU A 484 -15.58 7.00 -0.32
N PHE A 485 -15.71 7.93 -1.28
CA PHE A 485 -15.79 9.36 -0.98
C PHE A 485 -16.96 9.68 -0.05
N TRP A 486 -18.14 9.11 -0.31
CA TRP A 486 -19.32 9.31 0.52
C TRP A 486 -19.12 8.77 1.94
N ILE A 487 -18.52 7.58 2.09
CA ILE A 487 -18.16 7.00 3.40
C ILE A 487 -17.24 7.96 4.15
N VAL A 488 -16.11 8.35 3.54
CA VAL A 488 -15.13 9.29 4.11
C VAL A 488 -15.76 10.61 4.53
N TYR A 489 -16.65 11.16 3.69
CA TYR A 489 -17.34 12.43 3.97
C TYR A 489 -18.29 12.32 5.18
N ARG A 490 -18.99 11.18 5.33
CA ARG A 490 -19.93 10.93 6.42
C ARG A 490 -19.27 10.44 7.71
N THR A 491 -18.01 10.02 7.66
CA THR A 491 -17.27 9.54 8.82
C THR A 491 -17.15 10.62 9.91
N ASN A 492 -17.52 10.24 11.13
CA ASN A 492 -17.20 11.02 12.32
C ASN A 492 -15.79 10.65 12.81
N TRP A 493 -14.81 11.46 12.41
CA TRP A 493 -13.40 11.21 12.71
C TRP A 493 -13.08 11.17 14.21
N ASN A 494 -13.82 11.90 15.05
CA ASN A 494 -13.66 11.80 16.52
C ASN A 494 -14.03 10.39 17.03
N LYS A 495 -15.10 9.81 16.46
CA LYS A 495 -15.49 8.43 16.78
C LYS A 495 -14.41 7.46 16.32
N GLU A 496 -13.83 7.65 15.14
CA GLU A 496 -12.76 6.78 14.64
C GLU A 496 -11.49 6.84 15.51
N ALA A 497 -11.11 8.02 16.00
CA ALA A 497 -10.03 8.15 16.99
C ALA A 497 -10.34 7.35 18.27
N SER A 498 -11.59 7.42 18.77
CA SER A 498 -12.01 6.62 19.94
C SER A 498 -12.00 5.11 19.67
N VAL A 499 -12.30 4.68 18.44
CA VAL A 499 -12.23 3.27 18.02
C VAL A 499 -10.78 2.82 17.91
N ALA A 500 -9.88 3.67 17.40
CA ALA A 500 -8.45 3.41 17.37
C ALA A 500 -7.90 3.20 18.80
N ALA A 501 -8.25 4.07 19.75
CA ALA A 501 -7.85 3.93 21.15
C ALA A 501 -8.30 2.58 21.77
N LYS A 502 -9.56 2.19 21.55
CA LYS A 502 -10.08 0.88 22.00
C LYS A 502 -9.35 -0.30 21.35
N ARG A 503 -9.05 -0.17 20.05
CA ARG A 503 -8.30 -1.18 19.30
C ARG A 503 -6.91 -1.34 19.93
N ILE A 504 -6.19 -0.26 20.17
CA ILE A 504 -4.86 -0.29 20.79
C ILE A 504 -4.90 -1.02 22.15
N GLN A 505 -5.88 -0.74 23.00
CA GLN A 505 -6.06 -1.44 24.29
C GLN A 505 -6.25 -2.95 24.10
N GLN A 506 -7.19 -3.35 23.23
CA GLN A 506 -7.48 -4.76 22.93
C GLN A 506 -6.25 -5.52 22.41
N TRP A 507 -5.41 -4.87 21.59
CA TRP A 507 -4.24 -5.49 20.99
C TRP A 507 -2.97 -5.36 21.84
N GLY A 508 -2.95 -4.48 22.84
CA GLY A 508 -1.87 -4.28 23.82
C GLY A 508 -1.75 -5.42 24.85
N GLY A 509 -2.78 -6.27 24.95
CA GLY A 509 -2.82 -7.40 25.87
C GLY A 509 -3.27 -7.02 27.29
N GLU A 510 -3.94 -5.88 27.46
CA GLU A 510 -4.73 -5.63 28.67
C GLU A 510 -5.98 -6.52 28.61
N PRO A 511 -6.28 -7.33 29.65
CA PRO A 511 -7.48 -8.15 29.66
C PRO A 511 -8.72 -7.25 29.54
N ASP A 512 -9.68 -7.68 28.73
CA ASP A 512 -10.96 -7.01 28.55
C ASP A 512 -11.54 -6.72 29.95
N ALA A 513 -11.85 -5.46 30.26
CA ALA A 513 -12.48 -5.10 31.53
C ALA A 513 -13.81 -5.86 31.76
N LYS A 514 -14.39 -6.43 30.70
CA LYS A 514 -15.58 -7.30 30.76
C LYS A 514 -15.32 -8.68 31.36
N GLU A 515 -14.09 -9.17 31.39
CA GLU A 515 -13.77 -10.46 32.03
C GLU A 515 -13.62 -10.34 33.56
N LYS A 516 -13.55 -9.11 34.12
CA LYS A 516 -13.51 -8.92 35.58
C LYS A 516 -14.89 -8.91 36.23
N ASP A 517 -15.94 -8.53 35.52
CA ASP A 517 -17.30 -8.48 36.07
C ASP A 517 -17.99 -9.86 36.11
N ASP A 518 -17.52 -10.83 35.34
CA ASP A 518 -18.06 -12.21 35.31
C ASP A 518 -17.31 -13.19 36.23
N VAL A 519 -16.25 -12.73 36.92
CA VAL A 519 -15.49 -13.54 37.92
C VAL A 519 -15.85 -13.14 39.36
N GLU A 520 -16.62 -12.07 39.57
CA GLU A 520 -17.13 -11.63 40.89
C GLU A 520 -18.64 -11.88 41.08
N LYS A 521 -19.23 -12.86 40.39
CA LYS A 521 -20.61 -13.30 40.67
C LYS A 521 -20.72 -14.77 41.08
#